data_AF-A0A7S0MLS1-F1
#
_entry.id   AF-A0A7S0MLS1-F1
#
_cell.length_a   1.000
_cell.length_b   1.000
_cell.length_c   1.000
_cell.angle_alpha   90.00
_cell.angle_beta   90.00
_cell.angle_gamma   90.00
#
_symmetry.space_group_name_H-M   'P 1'
#
loop_
_entity.id
_entity.type
_entity.pdbx_description
1 polymer ?
#
loop_
_entity_poly.entity_id
_entity_poly.type
_entity_poly.pdbx_seq_one_letter_code
_entity_poly.pdbx_strand_id
1 'polypeptide(L)'
;QARRTADLKNFIARFGHGHKKMARQAQSRMKLLERIQGDNVELDYDDPYLRIQFPAAQTLPPPCISVMNVSFGYEEGRLLYEKLNFGIDCDSRVAIVGPNGAGK
;
A
#
# COMPACT_ATOMS: atom_id res chain seq x y z
N GLN A 1 20.14 -9.10 -7.72
CA GLN A 1 20.39 -7.64 -7.65
C GLN A 1 21.77 -7.21 -8.18
N ALA A 2 22.83 -8.03 -8.04
CA ALA A 2 24.20 -7.71 -8.47
C ALA A 2 24.38 -7.28 -9.95
N ARG A 3 23.65 -7.90 -10.89
CA ARG A 3 23.75 -7.57 -12.34
C ARG A 3 23.33 -6.11 -12.64
N ARG A 4 22.26 -5.64 -12.01
CA ARG A 4 21.74 -4.28 -12.17
C ARG A 4 22.73 -3.22 -11.65
N THR A 5 23.37 -3.52 -10.52
CA THR A 5 24.41 -2.67 -9.91
C THR A 5 25.67 -2.60 -10.77
N ALA A 6 26.07 -3.71 -11.38
CA ALA A 6 27.21 -3.76 -12.30
C ALA A 6 26.96 -2.92 -13.56
N ASP A 7 25.75 -3.02 -14.14
CA ASP A 7 25.36 -2.24 -15.32
C ASP A 7 25.33 -0.72 -15.02
N LEU A 8 24.84 -0.33 -13.83
CA LEU A 8 24.87 1.05 -13.35
C LEU A 8 26.30 1.58 -13.23
N LYS A 9 27.21 0.82 -12.60
CA LYS A 9 28.62 1.19 -12.44
C LYS A 9 29.33 1.34 -13.80
N ASN A 10 29.10 0.40 -14.72
CA ASN A 10 29.68 0.45 -16.07
C ASN A 10 29.18 1.64 -16.88
N PHE A 11 27.90 2.01 -16.75
CA PHE A 11 27.34 3.18 -17.41
C PHE A 11 27.94 4.49 -16.85
N ILE A 12 28.07 4.60 -15.53
CA ILE A 12 28.66 5.78 -14.88
C ILE A 12 30.13 5.95 -15.29
N ALA A 13 30.91 4.86 -15.32
CA ALA A 13 32.31 4.88 -15.73
C ALA A 13 32.50 5.32 -17.20
N ARG A 14 31.61 4.88 -18.10
CA ARG A 14 31.70 5.21 -19.54
C ARG A 14 31.21 6.62 -19.88
N PHE A 15 30.20 7.12 -19.16
CA PHE A 15 29.46 8.32 -19.56
C PHE A 15 29.54 9.48 -18.56
N GLY A 16 30.27 9.32 -17.45
CA GLY A 16 30.43 10.36 -16.42
C GLY A 16 31.08 11.66 -16.92
N HIS A 17 31.98 11.54 -17.89
CA HIS A 17 32.67 12.67 -18.54
C HIS A 17 32.19 12.90 -19.99
N GLY A 18 31.09 12.27 -20.38
CA GLY A 18 30.54 12.39 -21.72
C GLY A 18 29.82 13.73 -21.95
N HIS A 19 29.18 13.86 -23.12
CA HIS A 19 28.41 15.03 -23.49
C HIS A 19 27.40 15.45 -22.40
N LYS A 20 27.09 16.74 -22.27
CA LYS A 20 26.27 17.30 -21.16
C LYS A 20 24.99 16.52 -20.80
N LYS A 21 24.32 15.94 -21.80
CA LYS A 21 23.14 15.06 -21.63
C LYS A 21 23.48 13.73 -20.95
N MET A 22 24.59 13.11 -21.34
CA MET A 22 25.09 11.84 -20.80
C MET A 22 25.65 11.99 -19.38
N ALA A 23 26.37 13.08 -19.10
CA ALA A 23 26.87 13.38 -17.76
C ALA A 23 25.72 13.55 -16.73
N ARG A 24 24.65 14.26 -17.11
CA ARG A 24 23.43 14.37 -16.27
C ARG A 24 22.78 13.01 -16.01
N GLN A 25 22.73 12.14 -17.02
CA GLN A 25 22.19 10.78 -16.86
C GLN A 25 23.07 9.91 -15.97
N ALA A 26 24.40 10.05 -16.04
CA ALA A 26 25.34 9.36 -15.17
C ALA A 26 25.18 9.81 -13.71
N GLN A 27 25.03 11.10 -13.45
CA GLN A 27 24.77 11.64 -12.11
C GLN A 27 23.45 11.12 -11.52
N SER A 28 22.37 11.06 -12.31
CA SER A 28 21.09 10.50 -11.86
C SER A 28 21.22 9.01 -11.47
N ARG A 29 21.95 8.23 -12.29
CA ARG A 29 22.24 6.82 -12.01
C ARG A 29 23.18 6.63 -10.81
N MET A 30 24.09 7.56 -10.56
CA MET A 30 24.97 7.57 -9.38
C MET A 30 24.15 7.75 -8.10
N LYS A 31 23.21 8.69 -8.07
CA LYS A 31 22.29 8.89 -6.94
C LYS A 31 21.39 7.67 -6.70
N LEU A 32 20.97 6.99 -7.77
CA LEU A 32 20.23 5.73 -7.67
C LEU A 32 21.09 4.60 -7.09
N LEU A 33 22.35 4.50 -7.50
CA LEU A 33 23.29 3.51 -6.98
C LEU A 33 23.53 3.72 -5.48
N GLU A 34 23.70 4.98 -5.05
CA GLU A 34 23.89 5.35 -3.64
C GLU A 34 22.69 4.96 -2.78
N ARG A 35 21.45 5.20 -3.25
CA ARG A 35 20.23 4.73 -2.56
C ARG A 35 20.16 3.22 -2.47
N ILE A 36 20.40 2.51 -3.58
CA ILE A 36 20.41 1.04 -3.59
C ILE A 36 21.47 0.48 -2.65
N GLN A 37 22.61 1.16 -2.48
CA GLN A 37 23.66 0.75 -1.56
C GLN A 37 23.30 1.09 -0.10
N GLY A 38 22.68 2.23 0.18
CA GLY A 38 22.25 2.65 1.51
C GLY A 38 21.01 1.91 2.04
N ASP A 39 20.13 1.48 1.14
CA ASP A 39 18.92 0.70 1.47
C ASP A 39 19.21 -0.80 1.63
N ASN A 40 20.46 -1.24 1.42
CA ASN A 40 20.88 -2.59 1.83
C ASN A 40 21.03 -2.61 3.35
N VAL A 41 19.90 -2.62 4.04
CA VAL A 41 19.82 -3.09 5.42
C VAL A 41 20.25 -4.56 5.37
N GLU A 42 21.30 -4.90 6.12
CA GLU A 42 21.58 -6.30 6.45
C GLU A 42 20.39 -6.81 7.25
N LEU A 43 19.43 -7.40 6.55
CA LEU A 43 18.38 -8.18 7.17
C LEU A 43 19.06 -9.47 7.65
N ASP A 44 19.19 -9.59 8.96
CA ASP A 44 19.60 -10.82 9.61
C ASP A 44 18.46 -11.83 9.42
N TYR A 45 18.54 -12.62 8.33
CA TYR A 45 17.49 -13.57 7.94
C TYR A 45 17.47 -14.82 8.82
N ASP A 46 18.46 -15.00 9.70
CA ASP A 46 18.67 -16.20 10.49
C ASP A 46 18.53 -15.93 12.00
N ASP A 47 17.42 -15.33 12.43
CA ASP A 47 16.98 -15.47 13.82
C ASP A 47 16.17 -16.78 13.97
N PRO A 48 16.78 -17.89 14.46
CA PRO A 48 16.07 -19.17 14.62
C PRO A 48 14.92 -19.11 15.63
N TYR A 49 14.78 -18.00 16.38
CA TYR A 49 13.74 -17.78 17.38
C TYR A 49 12.60 -16.88 16.90
N LEU A 50 12.75 -16.16 15.78
CA LEU A 50 11.69 -15.30 15.25
C LEU A 50 10.58 -16.13 14.59
N ARG A 51 9.61 -16.55 15.39
CA ARG A 51 8.38 -17.20 14.93
C ARG A 51 7.20 -16.25 15.07
N ILE A 52 6.79 -15.63 13.97
CA ILE A 52 5.52 -14.90 13.91
C ILE A 52 4.43 -15.92 13.57
N GLN A 53 3.61 -16.24 14.57
CA GLN A 53 2.41 -17.07 14.38
C GLN A 53 1.18 -16.25 14.69
N PHE A 54 0.26 -16.21 13.74
CA PHE A 54 -1.09 -15.71 13.99
C PHE A 54 -1.97 -16.89 14.38
N PRO A 55 -2.77 -16.80 15.45
CA PRO A 55 -3.75 -17.82 15.74
C PRO A 55 -4.74 -17.94 14.58
N ALA A 56 -5.26 -19.14 14.34
CA ALA A 56 -6.35 -19.32 13.39
C ALA A 56 -7.53 -18.47 13.84
N ALA A 57 -8.01 -17.59 12.95
CA ALA A 57 -9.22 -16.80 13.21
C ALA A 57 -10.40 -17.77 13.37
N GLN A 58 -11.15 -17.63 14.45
CA GLN A 58 -12.40 -18.37 14.61
C GLN A 58 -13.44 -17.81 13.65
N THR A 59 -14.26 -18.69 13.07
CA THR A 59 -15.38 -18.28 12.23
C THR A 59 -16.41 -17.56 13.09
N LEU A 60 -16.70 -16.29 12.77
CA LEU A 60 -17.75 -15.54 13.44
C LEU A 60 -19.12 -16.01 12.93
N PRO A 61 -20.12 -16.23 13.82
CA PRO A 61 -21.47 -16.51 13.39
C PRO A 61 -22.06 -15.29 12.67
N PRO A 62 -22.78 -15.47 11.55
CA PRO A 62 -23.49 -14.38 10.90
C PRO A 62 -24.58 -13.76 11.80
N PRO A 63 -24.78 -12.43 11.80
CA PRO A 63 -23.98 -11.45 11.09
C PRO A 63 -22.72 -11.03 11.82
N CYS A 64 -21.61 -10.89 11.06
CA CYS A 64 -20.33 -10.43 11.62
C CYS A 64 -20.47 -8.98 12.16
N ILE A 65 -21.31 -8.15 11.54
CA ILE A 65 -21.71 -6.81 12.02
C ILE A 65 -23.23 -6.67 11.89
N SER A 66 -23.92 -6.20 12.93
CA SER A 66 -25.34 -5.83 12.88
C SER A 66 -25.52 -4.34 13.13
N VAL A 67 -26.15 -3.65 12.19
CA VAL A 67 -26.48 -2.23 12.27
C VAL A 67 -28.00 -2.11 12.44
N MET A 68 -28.44 -1.40 13.48
CA MET A 68 -29.86 -1.17 13.76
C MET A 68 -30.14 0.29 14.08
N ASN A 69 -31.19 0.84 13.47
CA ASN A 69 -31.68 2.20 13.67
C ASN A 69 -30.60 3.29 13.55
N VAL A 70 -29.62 3.09 12.68
CA VAL A 70 -28.55 4.07 12.46
C VAL A 70 -28.98 5.09 11.43
N SER A 71 -28.71 6.36 11.71
CA SER A 71 -28.84 7.45 10.77
C SER A 71 -27.46 8.06 10.51
N PHE A 72 -27.23 8.52 9.28
CA PHE A 72 -25.95 9.08 8.86
C PHE A 72 -26.16 10.33 8.01
N GLY A 73 -25.35 11.35 8.25
CA GLY A 73 -25.29 12.59 7.48
C GLY A 73 -23.93 13.25 7.67
N TYR A 74 -23.44 14.01 6.69
CA TYR A 74 -22.16 14.72 6.78
C TYR A 74 -22.23 16.01 7.59
N GLU A 75 -23.38 16.67 7.57
CA GLU A 75 -23.64 17.93 8.26
C GLU A 75 -24.65 17.71 9.38
N GLU A 76 -24.47 18.42 10.49
CA GLU A 76 -25.40 18.37 11.60
C GLU A 76 -26.79 18.85 11.15
N GLY A 77 -27.81 18.02 11.34
CA GLY A 77 -29.19 18.30 10.93
C GLY A 77 -29.54 17.92 9.48
N ARG A 78 -28.59 17.42 8.66
CA ARG A 78 -28.88 16.93 7.30
C ARG A 78 -28.52 15.46 7.14
N LEU A 79 -29.49 14.60 7.43
CA LEU A 79 -29.34 13.15 7.29
C LEU A 79 -29.43 12.74 5.81
N LEU A 80 -28.50 11.88 5.39
CA LEU A 80 -28.50 11.20 4.09
C LEU A 80 -29.23 9.86 4.16
N TYR A 81 -29.05 9.16 5.28
CA TYR A 81 -29.68 7.88 5.55
C TYR A 81 -30.34 7.94 6.92
N GLU A 82 -31.53 7.36 7.04
CA GLU A 82 -32.29 7.30 8.28
C GLU A 82 -32.73 5.86 8.56
N LYS A 83 -32.65 5.45 9.83
CA LYS A 83 -33.15 4.15 10.31
C LYS A 83 -32.62 2.96 9.50
N LEU A 84 -31.33 2.98 9.17
CA LEU A 84 -30.67 1.88 8.49
C LEU A 84 -30.66 0.64 9.40
N ASN A 85 -31.10 -0.48 8.83
CA ASN A 85 -31.09 -1.80 9.46
C ASN A 85 -30.49 -2.81 8.48
N PHE A 86 -29.27 -3.28 8.74
CA PHE A 86 -28.62 -4.28 7.89
C PHE A 86 -27.55 -5.07 8.67
N GLY A 87 -27.27 -6.28 8.21
CA GLY A 87 -26.15 -7.10 8.67
C GLY A 87 -25.06 -7.17 7.60
N ILE A 88 -23.79 -7.28 8.02
CA ILE A 88 -22.66 -7.61 7.16
C ILE A 88 -22.06 -8.92 7.64
N ASP A 89 -21.99 -9.87 6.72
CA ASP A 89 -21.36 -11.17 6.92
C ASP A 89 -19.95 -11.17 6.34
N CYS A 90 -19.17 -12.16 6.72
CA CYS A 90 -17.76 -12.23 6.37
C CYS A 90 -17.51 -12.51 4.86
N ASP A 91 -18.55 -12.90 4.11
CA ASP A 91 -18.57 -13.07 2.65
C ASP A 91 -19.45 -12.03 1.92
N SER A 92 -20.01 -11.06 2.65
CA SER A 92 -20.89 -10.05 2.08
C SER A 92 -20.16 -9.12 1.11
N ARG A 93 -20.83 -8.79 0.00
CA ARG A 93 -20.40 -7.74 -0.94
C ARG A 93 -21.47 -6.65 -0.97
N VAL A 94 -21.12 -5.46 -0.49
CA VAL A 94 -22.04 -4.34 -0.36
C VAL A 94 -21.69 -3.29 -1.42
N ALA A 95 -22.70 -2.79 -2.12
CA ALA A 95 -22.56 -1.68 -3.06
C ALA A 95 -23.62 -0.61 -2.74
N ILE A 96 -23.21 0.65 -2.77
CA ILE A 96 -24.12 1.79 -2.62
C ILE A 96 -24.38 2.34 -4.03
N VAL A 97 -25.65 2.34 -4.44
CA VAL A 97 -26.09 2.76 -5.79
C VAL A 97 -27.13 3.86 -5.73
N GLY A 98 -27.16 4.70 -6.75
CA GLY A 98 -28.02 5.90 -6.79
C GLY A 98 -27.42 7.04 -7.63
N PRO A 99 -28.12 8.16 -7.76
CA PRO A 99 -27.72 9.26 -8.65
C PRO A 99 -26.50 10.04 -8.13
N ASN A 100 -25.82 10.76 -9.03
CA ASN A 100 -24.69 11.61 -8.65
C ASN A 100 -25.16 12.72 -7.70
N GLY A 101 -24.39 12.98 -6.64
CA GLY A 101 -24.77 13.95 -5.61
C GLY A 101 -25.71 13.42 -4.51
N ALA A 102 -26.09 12.13 -4.53
CA ALA A 102 -26.95 11.53 -3.51
C ALA A 102 -26.25 11.18 -2.18
N GLY A 103 -24.94 11.45 -2.05
CA GLY A 103 -24.19 11.08 -0.84
C GLY A 103 -23.85 9.59 -0.74
N LYS A 104 -23.71 8.92 -1.90
CA LYS A 104 -23.07 7.60 -2.01
C LYS A 104 -21.56 7.72 -1.79
#